data_AF-A0A2E0TD95-F1
#
_entry.id   AF-A0A2E0TD95-F1
#
_cell.length_a   1.000
_cell.length_b   1.000
_cell.length_c   1.000
_cell.angle_alpha   90.00
_cell.angle_beta   90.00
_cell.angle_gamma   90.00
#
_symmetry.space_group_name_H-M   'P 1'
#
loop_
_entity.id
_entity.type
_entity.pdbx_description
1 polymer ?
#
loop_
_entity_poly.entity_id
_entity_poly.type
_entity_poly.pdbx_seq_one_letter_code
_entity_poly.pdbx_strand_id
1 'polypeptide(L)'
;MDIPGSSLMLTRRTELRKLFWRPGELAGVRVGDVFLYAMAWAQEETGVAVNQVVMMPNHHHTHVEQTPEGGQLGDFQRRLHRESSIALKKLLAAEGYEAPPSVWCGSSKTHQLHLVGAAAEAATLTYARLNPVAAGLVGRLEDYPGVIVTWEDWKRGYIEVPRPWCFDGRKHPPVRRLWLRAPRQLLALFEGDLGALVYWLEKLARGEERAVRAAMKGAPMGAERLMALHPWTEPTAPRKDRELQGRVVPTFKVVGDDEEAERIRAHCADEVTAYRGDHRKAEKKWADPKVDRKTVVYPFGNHLRRLRDHVRVAPPKDDAILLRPAVAPPESDPGGPDEPAPAERSGEQVAAASAGSSSGGHVDFLALGAELDAALPDDPVEKKKALRALVEHEAAEQREALAEDDDHETLPERIQATDDPADLRAQTTRRTERVTPDEPAPKK
;
A
#
# COMPACT_ATOMS: atom_id res chain seq x y z
N MET A 1 -2.32 -6.82 11.39
CA MET A 1 -1.85 -6.14 12.61
C MET A 1 -1.84 -4.67 12.29
N ASP A 2 -2.18 -3.85 13.26
CA ASP A 2 -2.45 -2.44 13.11
C ASP A 2 -1.54 -1.71 14.10
N ILE A 3 -0.35 -1.37 13.59
CA ILE A 3 0.86 -1.02 14.35
C ILE A 3 1.09 0.48 14.16
N PRO A 4 1.17 1.29 15.22
CA PRO A 4 1.32 2.74 15.08
C PRO A 4 2.66 3.09 14.43
N GLY A 5 2.62 4.06 13.51
CA GLY A 5 3.79 4.53 12.77
C GLY A 5 4.47 3.51 11.84
N SER A 6 3.92 2.30 11.66
CA SER A 6 4.54 1.31 10.76
C SER A 6 4.36 1.67 9.28
N SER A 7 5.36 1.33 8.48
CA SER A 7 5.34 1.44 7.02
C SER A 7 4.74 0.18 6.39
N LEU A 8 3.83 0.34 5.42
CA LEU A 8 3.15 -0.78 4.78
C LEU A 8 3.03 -0.63 3.26
N MET A 9 3.27 -1.73 2.55
CA MET A 9 2.72 -1.92 1.21
C MET A 9 1.32 -2.53 1.30
N LEU A 10 0.33 -1.81 0.79
CA LEU A 10 -1.03 -2.27 0.61
C LEU A 10 -1.20 -2.87 -0.79
N THR A 11 -1.83 -4.04 -0.88
CA THR A 11 -2.26 -4.60 -2.18
C THR A 11 -3.71 -5.06 -2.13
N ARG A 12 -4.54 -4.59 -3.07
CA ARG A 12 -5.91 -5.11 -3.25
C ARG A 12 -6.23 -5.33 -4.72
N ARG A 13 -6.78 -6.51 -5.01
CA ARG A 13 -7.21 -6.93 -6.36
C ARG A 13 -8.69 -6.64 -6.60
N THR A 14 -9.05 -6.45 -7.86
CA THR A 14 -10.44 -6.36 -8.32
C THR A 14 -11.18 -7.69 -8.19
N GLU A 15 -12.50 -7.62 -8.20
CA GLU A 15 -13.35 -8.81 -8.25
C GLU A 15 -13.05 -9.61 -9.52
N LEU A 16 -12.93 -10.94 -9.40
CA LEU A 16 -12.49 -11.87 -10.45
C LEU A 16 -11.18 -11.48 -11.21
N ARG A 17 -10.36 -10.56 -10.67
CA ARG A 17 -9.20 -9.93 -11.37
C ARG A 17 -9.59 -9.16 -12.64
N LYS A 18 -10.84 -8.70 -12.76
CA LYS A 18 -11.33 -7.88 -13.88
C LYS A 18 -10.51 -6.60 -14.05
N LEU A 19 -10.28 -6.17 -15.29
CA LEU A 19 -9.45 -4.98 -15.58
C LEU A 19 -10.20 -3.65 -15.38
N PHE A 20 -10.98 -3.53 -14.30
CA PHE A 20 -11.81 -2.35 -14.02
C PHE A 20 -11.00 -1.06 -13.86
N TRP A 21 -9.72 -1.14 -13.48
CA TRP A 21 -8.80 0.00 -13.35
C TRP A 21 -7.86 0.14 -14.55
N ARG A 22 -8.23 -0.41 -15.72
CA ARG A 22 -7.45 -0.25 -16.96
C ARG A 22 -7.22 1.26 -17.24
N PRO A 23 -6.00 1.68 -17.63
CA PRO A 23 -5.68 3.07 -17.96
C PRO A 23 -6.55 3.71 -19.05
N GLY A 24 -6.44 5.02 -19.23
CA GLY A 24 -7.26 5.78 -20.18
C GLY A 24 -8.60 6.21 -19.58
N GLU A 25 -9.59 6.46 -20.42
CA GLU A 25 -10.83 7.16 -20.03
C GLU A 25 -12.08 6.26 -20.00
N LEU A 26 -13.04 6.66 -19.17
CA LEU A 26 -14.44 6.22 -19.16
C LEU A 26 -15.32 7.46 -18.92
N ALA A 27 -16.28 7.73 -19.80
CA ALA A 27 -17.20 8.86 -19.76
C ALA A 27 -16.48 10.22 -19.59
N GLY A 28 -15.43 10.43 -20.40
CA GLY A 28 -14.59 11.64 -20.39
C GLY A 28 -13.78 11.85 -19.09
N VAL A 29 -13.57 10.80 -18.31
CA VAL A 29 -12.79 10.83 -17.06
C VAL A 29 -11.69 9.78 -17.12
N ARG A 30 -10.44 10.18 -16.86
CA ARG A 30 -9.33 9.24 -16.70
C ARG A 30 -9.59 8.37 -15.46
N VAL A 31 -9.57 7.05 -15.64
CA VAL A 31 -9.93 6.08 -14.60
C VAL A 31 -9.04 6.22 -13.35
N GLY A 32 -7.79 6.62 -13.54
CA GLY A 32 -6.84 6.92 -12.46
C GLY A 32 -7.25 8.07 -11.53
N ASP A 33 -7.86 9.13 -12.06
CA ASP A 33 -8.24 10.32 -11.29
C ASP A 33 -9.32 9.99 -10.26
N VAL A 34 -10.19 9.01 -10.55
CA VAL A 34 -11.18 8.50 -9.59
C VAL A 34 -10.52 7.90 -8.35
N PHE A 35 -9.47 7.11 -8.56
CA PHE A 35 -8.77 6.46 -7.45
C PHE A 35 -7.96 7.47 -6.64
N LEU A 36 -7.24 8.38 -7.31
CA LEU A 36 -6.50 9.46 -6.66
C LEU A 36 -7.42 10.39 -5.86
N TYR A 37 -8.61 10.73 -6.37
CA TYR A 37 -9.54 11.61 -5.67
C TYR A 37 -10.15 10.92 -4.44
N ALA A 38 -10.50 9.64 -4.55
CA ALA A 38 -10.92 8.83 -3.42
C ALA A 38 -9.81 8.64 -2.37
N MET A 39 -8.54 8.58 -2.80
CA MET A 39 -7.38 8.49 -1.91
C MET A 39 -7.08 9.79 -1.18
N ALA A 40 -7.11 10.94 -1.87
CA ALA A 40 -6.97 12.24 -1.26
C ALA A 40 -8.04 12.43 -0.16
N TRP A 41 -9.29 12.05 -0.46
CA TRP A 41 -10.38 12.06 0.52
C TRP A 41 -10.14 11.08 1.68
N ALA A 42 -9.66 9.85 1.39
CA ALA A 42 -9.36 8.88 2.44
C ALA A 42 -8.25 9.37 3.38
N GLN A 43 -7.19 9.97 2.84
CA GLN A 43 -6.09 10.56 3.62
C GLN A 43 -6.57 11.73 4.49
N GLU A 44 -7.27 12.70 3.90
CA GLU A 44 -7.79 13.90 4.59
C GLU A 44 -8.65 13.54 5.82
N GLU A 45 -9.42 12.46 5.74
CA GLU A 45 -10.31 12.02 6.82
C GLU A 45 -9.63 11.13 7.89
N THR A 46 -8.39 10.69 7.66
CA THR A 46 -7.77 9.64 8.50
C THR A 46 -6.32 9.93 8.92
N GLY A 47 -5.66 10.92 8.32
CA GLY A 47 -4.25 11.25 8.60
C GLY A 47 -3.24 10.22 8.11
N VAL A 48 -3.66 9.12 7.47
CA VAL A 48 -2.76 8.08 6.93
C VAL A 48 -1.89 8.67 5.83
N ALA A 49 -0.57 8.69 6.05
CA ALA A 49 0.37 9.22 5.08
C ALA A 49 0.44 8.30 3.85
N VAL A 50 0.53 8.88 2.66
CA VAL A 50 0.67 8.14 1.41
C VAL A 50 2.05 8.44 0.84
N ASN A 51 2.83 7.39 0.59
CA ASN A 51 4.17 7.51 0.05
C ASN A 51 4.19 7.23 -1.46
N GLN A 52 3.46 6.23 -1.93
CA GLN A 52 3.44 5.89 -3.36
C GLN A 52 2.12 5.22 -3.75
N VAL A 53 1.67 5.47 -4.98
CA VAL A 53 0.52 4.81 -5.59
C VAL A 53 0.94 4.27 -6.95
N VAL A 54 0.75 2.97 -7.17
CA VAL A 54 0.83 2.35 -8.50
C VAL A 54 -0.47 1.60 -8.74
N MET A 55 -1.24 2.06 -9.72
CA MET A 55 -2.47 1.39 -10.16
C MET A 55 -2.17 0.47 -11.33
N MET A 56 -2.31 -0.83 -11.11
CA MET A 56 -2.36 -1.86 -12.14
C MET A 56 -3.82 -2.04 -12.62
N PRO A 57 -4.07 -2.57 -13.83
CA PRO A 57 -5.44 -2.66 -14.38
C PRO A 57 -6.44 -3.44 -13.50
N ASN A 58 -5.95 -4.39 -12.69
CA ASN A 58 -6.76 -5.25 -11.82
C ASN A 58 -6.34 -5.25 -10.34
N HIS A 59 -5.43 -4.37 -9.93
CA HIS A 59 -5.05 -4.20 -8.52
C HIS A 59 -4.30 -2.90 -8.30
N HIS A 60 -4.15 -2.47 -7.05
CA HIS A 60 -3.23 -1.39 -6.72
C HIS A 60 -2.11 -1.90 -5.80
N HIS A 61 -0.93 -1.30 -5.94
CA HIS A 61 0.10 -1.26 -4.90
C HIS A 61 0.09 0.16 -4.32
N THR A 62 0.02 0.29 -2.99
CA THR A 62 0.04 1.61 -2.35
C THR A 62 0.87 1.55 -1.09
N HIS A 63 1.90 2.38 -1.02
CA HIS A 63 2.73 2.54 0.17
C HIS A 63 2.13 3.62 1.06
N VAL A 64 1.97 3.28 2.34
CA VAL A 64 1.41 4.16 3.37
C VAL A 64 2.16 3.99 4.69
N GLU A 65 2.12 5.02 5.52
CA GLU A 65 2.49 4.92 6.93
C GLU A 65 1.24 5.03 7.80
N GLN A 66 1.22 4.23 8.87
CA GLN A 66 0.26 4.42 9.95
C GLN A 66 0.48 5.73 10.69
N THR A 67 -0.58 6.25 11.28
CA THR A 67 -0.49 7.40 12.19
C THR A 67 0.27 7.02 13.48
N PRO A 68 0.76 8.00 14.26
CA PRO A 68 1.34 7.77 15.58
C PRO A 68 0.37 7.10 16.58
N GLU A 69 -0.95 7.23 16.40
CA GLU A 69 -1.96 6.63 17.29
C GLU A 69 -2.34 5.19 16.91
N GLY A 70 -2.20 4.86 15.62
CA GLY A 70 -2.68 3.61 15.00
C GLY A 70 -4.21 3.44 15.01
N GLY A 71 -4.73 2.60 14.10
CA GLY A 71 -6.15 2.28 13.98
C GLY A 71 -6.86 2.87 12.77
N GLN A 72 -6.29 3.88 12.12
CA GLN A 72 -6.93 4.64 11.04
C GLN A 72 -6.84 3.93 9.69
N LEU A 73 -5.88 3.03 9.49
CA LEU A 73 -5.67 2.32 8.22
C LEU A 73 -6.89 1.50 7.75
N GLY A 74 -7.65 0.91 8.69
CA GLY A 74 -8.88 0.18 8.35
C GLY A 74 -9.97 1.10 7.78
N ASP A 75 -10.06 2.31 8.31
CA ASP A 75 -11.01 3.34 7.89
C ASP A 75 -10.57 4.00 6.58
N PHE A 76 -9.27 4.25 6.42
CA PHE A 76 -8.64 4.69 5.16
C PHE A 76 -8.94 3.70 4.03
N GLN A 77 -8.66 2.41 4.23
CA GLN A 77 -8.95 1.37 3.24
C GLN A 77 -10.44 1.26 2.93
N ARG A 78 -11.31 1.29 3.96
CA ARG A 78 -12.77 1.27 3.76
C ARG A 78 -13.22 2.45 2.91
N ARG A 79 -12.79 3.68 3.23
CA ARG A 79 -13.16 4.90 2.50
C ARG A 79 -12.61 4.87 1.08
N LEU A 80 -11.30 4.68 0.89
CA LEU A 80 -10.65 4.56 -0.41
C LEU A 80 -11.37 3.55 -1.32
N HIS A 81 -11.54 2.31 -0.86
CA HIS A 81 -12.12 1.25 -1.69
C HIS A 81 -13.62 1.43 -1.93
N ARG A 82 -14.39 1.96 -0.98
CA ARG A 82 -15.82 2.23 -1.14
C ARG A 82 -16.07 3.35 -2.14
N GLU A 83 -15.45 4.51 -1.93
CA GLU A 83 -15.74 5.71 -2.72
C GLU A 83 -15.22 5.56 -4.16
N SER A 84 -14.02 4.98 -4.33
CA SER A 84 -13.49 4.61 -5.66
C SER A 84 -14.41 3.63 -6.40
N SER A 85 -14.99 2.63 -5.70
CA SER A 85 -15.96 1.70 -6.31
C SER A 85 -17.23 2.40 -6.76
N ILE A 86 -17.81 3.28 -5.94
CA ILE A 86 -19.06 3.99 -6.25
C ILE A 86 -18.86 4.91 -7.46
N ALA A 87 -17.74 5.64 -7.48
CA ALA A 87 -17.39 6.52 -8.58
C ALA A 87 -17.13 5.73 -9.88
N LEU A 88 -16.34 4.65 -9.84
CA LEU A 88 -16.06 3.83 -11.02
C LEU A 88 -17.32 3.18 -11.61
N LYS A 89 -18.22 2.65 -10.77
CA LYS A 89 -19.50 2.09 -11.23
C LYS A 89 -20.35 3.11 -11.99
N LYS A 90 -20.31 4.40 -11.63
CA LYS A 90 -21.00 5.46 -12.37
C LYS A 90 -20.36 5.72 -13.73
N LEU A 91 -19.03 5.71 -13.84
CA LEU A 91 -18.34 5.85 -15.13
C LEU A 91 -18.67 4.68 -16.06
N LEU A 92 -18.60 3.45 -15.54
CA LEU A 92 -18.94 2.24 -16.29
C LEU A 92 -20.39 2.29 -16.81
N ALA A 93 -21.35 2.67 -15.96
CA ALA A 93 -22.75 2.81 -16.36
C ALA A 93 -22.98 3.96 -17.38
N ALA A 94 -22.21 5.04 -17.31
CA ALA A 94 -22.30 6.15 -18.27
C ALA A 94 -21.75 5.78 -19.66
N GLU A 95 -20.79 4.85 -19.74
CA GLU A 95 -20.34 4.21 -20.99
C GLU A 95 -21.24 3.05 -21.44
N GLY A 96 -22.40 2.85 -20.82
CA GLY A 96 -23.36 1.81 -21.19
C GLY A 96 -22.95 0.38 -20.79
N TYR A 97 -21.92 0.23 -19.96
CA TYR A 97 -21.57 -1.06 -19.37
C TYR A 97 -22.45 -1.40 -18.15
N GLU A 98 -22.56 -2.68 -17.82
CA GLU A 98 -23.18 -3.13 -16.57
C GLU A 98 -22.42 -2.59 -15.35
N ALA A 99 -23.09 -2.29 -14.24
CA ALA A 99 -22.39 -1.92 -13.00
C ALA A 99 -22.02 -3.19 -12.21
N PRO A 100 -20.73 -3.53 -11.99
CA PRO A 100 -20.37 -4.77 -11.31
C PRO A 100 -20.88 -4.78 -9.86
N PRO A 101 -21.26 -5.94 -9.28
CA PRO A 101 -21.77 -6.02 -7.91
C PRO A 101 -20.69 -5.59 -6.89
N SER A 102 -19.42 -5.96 -7.12
CA SER A 102 -18.26 -5.39 -6.43
C SER A 102 -17.17 -5.06 -7.44
N VAL A 103 -16.44 -3.96 -7.20
CA VAL A 103 -15.23 -3.60 -7.98
C VAL A 103 -14.02 -4.31 -7.39
N TRP A 104 -13.90 -4.35 -6.07
CA TRP A 104 -12.81 -5.00 -5.35
C TRP A 104 -13.20 -6.42 -4.93
N CYS A 105 -12.23 -7.32 -4.87
CA CYS A 105 -12.46 -8.70 -4.46
C CYS A 105 -13.12 -8.74 -3.07
N GLY A 106 -14.27 -9.42 -2.99
CA GLY A 106 -15.05 -9.62 -1.77
C GLY A 106 -14.57 -10.82 -0.93
N SER A 107 -14.00 -11.84 -1.58
CA SER A 107 -13.49 -13.05 -0.92
C SER A 107 -12.09 -12.89 -0.30
N SER A 108 -11.44 -11.73 -0.50
CA SER A 108 -10.14 -11.41 0.10
C SER A 108 -10.11 -10.02 0.71
N LYS A 109 -9.36 -9.88 1.81
CA LYS A 109 -9.07 -8.59 2.44
C LYS A 109 -7.93 -7.89 1.67
N THR A 110 -7.83 -6.57 1.82
CA THR A 110 -6.61 -5.83 1.46
C THR A 110 -5.42 -6.51 2.12
N HIS A 111 -4.44 -6.91 1.33
CA HIS A 111 -3.17 -7.41 1.85
C HIS A 111 -2.37 -6.24 2.42
N GLN A 112 -1.76 -6.45 3.57
CA GLN A 112 -0.99 -5.47 4.33
C GLN A 112 0.37 -6.12 4.63
N LEU A 113 1.41 -5.66 3.94
CA LEU A 113 2.78 -6.10 4.13
C LEU A 113 3.52 -5.03 4.95
N HIS A 114 3.84 -5.33 6.20
CA HIS A 114 4.67 -4.45 7.04
C HIS A 114 6.12 -4.49 6.55
N LEU A 115 6.74 -3.33 6.40
CA LEU A 115 8.10 -3.19 5.85
C LEU A 115 9.06 -2.99 7.03
N VAL A 116 10.04 -3.89 7.19
CA VAL A 116 10.97 -3.87 8.32
C VAL A 116 12.33 -3.37 7.83
N GLY A 117 12.69 -2.14 8.23
CA GLY A 117 13.92 -1.46 7.83
C GLY A 117 13.87 -0.86 6.43
N ALA A 118 14.76 0.10 6.18
CA ALA A 118 14.78 0.89 4.95
C ALA A 118 15.03 0.05 3.69
N ALA A 119 15.74 -1.07 3.79
CA ALA A 119 15.95 -2.01 2.68
C ALA A 119 14.62 -2.62 2.18
N ALA A 120 13.70 -2.98 3.10
CA ALA A 120 12.38 -3.47 2.74
C ALA A 120 11.52 -2.38 2.09
N GLU A 121 11.61 -1.13 2.57
CA GLU A 121 10.93 0.01 1.95
C GLU A 121 11.44 0.28 0.53
N ALA A 122 12.74 0.43 0.35
CA ALA A 122 13.36 0.72 -0.95
C ALA A 122 13.09 -0.40 -1.98
N ALA A 123 13.19 -1.67 -1.58
CA ALA A 123 12.89 -2.80 -2.45
C ALA A 123 11.42 -2.82 -2.89
N THR A 124 10.48 -2.59 -1.98
CA THR A 124 9.05 -2.68 -2.30
C THR A 124 8.49 -1.43 -2.99
N LEU A 125 9.07 -0.24 -2.76
CA LEU A 125 8.82 0.96 -3.57
C LEU A 125 9.30 0.78 -5.02
N THR A 126 10.47 0.18 -5.20
CA THR A 126 11.06 -0.08 -6.52
C THR A 126 10.28 -1.17 -7.27
N TYR A 127 9.98 -2.29 -6.61
CA TYR A 127 9.12 -3.36 -7.13
C TYR A 127 7.76 -2.82 -7.58
N ALA A 128 7.06 -2.05 -6.72
CA ALA A 128 5.75 -1.53 -7.04
C ALA A 128 5.81 -0.58 -8.25
N ARG A 129 6.79 0.33 -8.28
CA ARG A 129 7.00 1.25 -9.41
C ARG A 129 7.25 0.51 -10.73
N LEU A 130 8.06 -0.54 -10.72
CA LEU A 130 8.41 -1.29 -11.94
C LEU A 130 7.39 -2.38 -12.31
N ASN A 131 6.36 -2.60 -11.51
CA ASN A 131 5.35 -3.64 -11.74
C ASN A 131 4.67 -3.56 -13.14
N PRO A 132 4.34 -2.38 -13.70
CA PRO A 132 3.83 -2.27 -15.07
C PRO A 132 4.78 -2.83 -16.13
N VAL A 133 6.08 -2.63 -15.97
CA VAL A 133 7.11 -3.16 -16.88
C VAL A 133 7.30 -4.65 -16.64
N ALA A 134 7.46 -5.09 -15.38
CA ALA A 134 7.64 -6.50 -15.03
C ALA A 134 6.44 -7.37 -15.44
N ALA A 135 5.22 -6.82 -15.38
CA ALA A 135 4.01 -7.48 -15.84
C ALA A 135 3.83 -7.49 -17.37
N GLY A 136 4.76 -6.92 -18.15
CA GLY A 136 4.73 -6.84 -19.61
C GLY A 136 3.75 -5.81 -20.19
N LEU A 137 3.12 -4.96 -19.38
CA LEU A 137 2.11 -4.01 -19.87
C LEU A 137 2.72 -2.95 -20.80
N VAL A 138 3.93 -2.50 -20.48
CA VAL A 138 4.69 -1.52 -21.25
C VAL A 138 6.18 -1.85 -21.26
N GLY A 139 6.88 -1.41 -22.30
CA GLY A 139 8.32 -1.69 -22.46
C GLY A 139 9.24 -0.78 -21.65
N ARG A 140 8.73 0.34 -21.16
CA ARG A 140 9.41 1.30 -20.27
C ARG A 140 8.40 1.89 -19.30
N LEU A 141 8.88 2.39 -18.16
CA LEU A 141 8.04 2.99 -17.15
C LEU A 141 7.32 4.26 -17.65
N GLU A 142 8.02 5.11 -18.40
CA GLU A 142 7.48 6.38 -18.92
C GLU A 142 6.36 6.17 -19.94
N ASP A 143 6.26 4.98 -20.53
CA ASP A 143 5.21 4.62 -21.47
C ASP A 143 3.91 4.19 -20.75
N TYR A 144 3.89 4.05 -19.40
CA TYR A 144 2.70 3.58 -18.68
C TYR A 144 1.61 4.66 -18.59
N PRO A 145 0.42 4.47 -19.20
CA PRO A 145 -0.65 5.47 -19.20
C PRO A 145 -1.51 5.47 -17.91
N GLY A 146 -1.19 4.62 -16.94
CA GLY A 146 -1.91 4.52 -15.67
C GLY A 146 -1.36 5.43 -14.57
N VAL A 147 -1.85 5.25 -13.35
CA VAL A 147 -1.35 6.01 -12.19
C VAL A 147 -0.05 5.39 -11.68
N ILE A 148 1.03 6.15 -11.76
CA ILE A 148 2.23 6.01 -10.95
C ILE A 148 2.48 7.38 -10.31
N VAL A 149 2.39 7.47 -8.98
CA VAL A 149 2.89 8.64 -8.25
C VAL A 149 4.41 8.55 -8.20
N THR A 150 5.08 9.62 -8.60
CA THR A 150 6.55 9.65 -8.73
C THR A 150 7.20 10.07 -7.42
N TRP A 151 8.49 9.77 -7.25
CA TRP A 151 9.25 10.22 -6.09
C TRP A 151 9.59 11.72 -6.15
N GLU A 152 9.57 12.34 -7.33
CA GLU A 152 9.64 13.80 -7.48
C GLU A 152 8.40 14.50 -6.89
N ASP A 153 7.23 13.83 -6.84
CA ASP A 153 6.03 14.38 -6.20
C ASP A 153 6.19 14.53 -4.68
N TRP A 154 7.14 13.82 -4.04
CA TRP A 154 7.50 14.08 -2.63
C TRP A 154 8.09 15.48 -2.43
N LYS A 155 8.88 15.97 -3.39
CA LYS A 155 9.45 17.33 -3.33
C LYS A 155 8.39 18.40 -3.55
N ARG A 156 7.30 18.05 -4.24
CA ARG A 156 6.11 18.90 -4.39
C ARG A 156 5.23 18.89 -3.14
N GLY A 157 5.36 17.88 -2.29
CA GLY A 157 4.59 17.69 -1.05
C GLY A 157 3.13 17.27 -1.26
N TYR A 158 2.51 17.63 -2.38
CA TYR A 158 1.18 17.16 -2.78
C TYR A 158 0.97 17.18 -4.29
N ILE A 159 -0.03 16.42 -4.75
CA ILE A 159 -0.66 16.61 -6.06
C ILE A 159 -2.08 17.15 -5.88
N GLU A 160 -2.46 18.12 -6.71
CA GLU A 160 -3.86 18.55 -6.79
C GLU A 160 -4.65 17.59 -7.67
N VAL A 161 -5.73 17.05 -7.12
CA VAL A 161 -6.61 16.10 -7.80
C VAL A 161 -7.97 16.79 -8.02
N PRO A 162 -8.26 17.27 -9.25
CA PRO A 162 -9.57 17.80 -9.60
C PRO A 162 -10.65 16.74 -9.40
N ARG A 163 -11.84 17.15 -8.98
CA ARG A 163 -12.97 16.26 -8.73
C ARG A 163 -13.58 15.74 -10.04
N PRO A 164 -13.53 14.42 -10.31
CA PRO A 164 -14.27 13.85 -11.43
C PRO A 164 -15.78 13.97 -11.24
N TRP A 165 -16.54 14.10 -12.33
CA TRP A 165 -17.99 14.35 -12.26
C TRP A 165 -18.79 13.26 -11.52
N CYS A 166 -18.27 12.03 -11.48
CA CYS A 166 -18.88 10.91 -10.77
C CYS A 166 -18.90 11.09 -9.23
N PHE A 167 -18.14 12.04 -8.68
CA PHE A 167 -18.25 12.51 -7.30
C PHE A 167 -19.22 13.71 -7.23
N ASP A 168 -20.24 13.61 -6.37
CA ASP A 168 -21.25 14.66 -6.16
C ASP A 168 -20.61 15.99 -5.69
N GLY A 169 -20.66 17.01 -6.56
CA GLY A 169 -20.08 18.33 -6.28
C GLY A 169 -20.78 19.12 -5.17
N ARG A 170 -21.92 18.67 -4.67
CA ARG A 170 -22.57 19.23 -3.47
C ARG A 170 -21.96 18.72 -2.16
N LYS A 171 -21.19 17.62 -2.23
CA LYS A 171 -20.62 16.91 -1.07
C LYS A 171 -19.10 16.86 -1.09
N HIS A 172 -18.49 17.17 -2.24
CA HIS A 172 -17.07 17.00 -2.48
C HIS A 172 -16.50 18.27 -3.14
N PRO A 173 -15.38 18.82 -2.63
CA PRO A 173 -14.79 20.06 -3.14
C PRO A 173 -14.34 19.91 -4.60
N PRO A 174 -14.17 21.01 -5.36
CA PRO A 174 -13.76 20.94 -6.77
C PRO A 174 -12.36 20.35 -6.97
N VAL A 175 -11.50 20.43 -5.96
CA VAL A 175 -10.14 19.87 -5.92
C VAL A 175 -9.91 19.28 -4.53
N ARG A 176 -9.14 18.20 -4.43
CA ARG A 176 -8.50 17.75 -3.17
C ARG A 176 -6.99 17.69 -3.36
N ARG A 177 -6.23 17.82 -2.26
CA ARG A 177 -4.78 17.60 -2.25
C ARG A 177 -4.50 16.20 -1.74
N LEU A 178 -3.83 15.38 -2.55
CA LEU A 178 -3.19 14.16 -2.06
C LEU A 178 -1.78 14.55 -1.63
N TRP A 179 -1.56 14.59 -0.32
CA TRP A 179 -0.25 14.84 0.28
C TRP A 179 0.63 13.60 0.16
N LEU A 180 1.89 13.83 -0.20
CA LEU A 180 2.84 12.80 -0.55
C LEU A 180 4.13 13.05 0.22
N ARG A 181 4.65 12.01 0.89
CA ARG A 181 5.84 12.09 1.73
C ARG A 181 6.74 10.89 1.48
N ALA A 182 8.06 11.10 1.48
CA ALA A 182 9.00 9.99 1.53
C ALA A 182 8.76 9.15 2.79
N PRO A 183 8.95 7.81 2.74
CA PRO A 183 8.92 6.99 3.94
C PRO A 183 10.01 7.40 4.91
N ARG A 184 9.70 7.40 6.20
CA ARG A 184 10.49 8.12 7.21
C ARG A 184 11.76 7.37 7.62
N GLN A 185 11.71 6.04 7.68
CA GLN A 185 12.90 5.22 7.97
C GLN A 185 13.91 5.38 6.83
N LEU A 186 13.46 5.17 5.58
CA LEU A 186 14.28 5.40 4.41
C LEU A 186 14.80 6.85 4.28
N LEU A 187 14.01 7.88 4.61
CA LEU A 187 14.48 9.28 4.60
C LEU A 187 15.53 9.57 5.68
N ALA A 188 15.45 8.92 6.84
CA ALA A 188 16.42 9.10 7.92
C ALA A 188 17.81 8.57 7.55
N LEU A 189 17.91 7.49 6.74
CA LEU A 189 19.19 7.02 6.19
C LEU A 189 19.87 8.01 5.22
N PHE A 190 19.14 9.04 4.79
CA PHE A 190 19.63 10.14 3.97
C PHE A 190 19.73 11.45 4.76
N GLU A 191 19.72 11.39 6.11
CA GLU A 191 19.86 12.54 7.01
C GLU A 191 18.78 13.63 6.77
N GLY A 192 17.61 13.23 6.24
CA GLY A 192 16.56 14.16 5.84
C GLY A 192 16.70 14.74 4.43
N ASP A 193 17.79 14.46 3.70
CA ASP A 193 17.99 14.91 2.32
C ASP A 193 17.08 14.16 1.33
N LEU A 194 15.88 14.71 1.15
CA LEU A 194 14.91 14.27 0.16
C LEU A 194 15.45 14.34 -1.28
N GLY A 195 16.36 15.25 -1.58
CA GLY A 195 17.00 15.37 -2.90
C GLY A 195 17.87 14.16 -3.20
N ALA A 196 18.77 13.82 -2.27
CA ALA A 196 19.63 12.64 -2.37
C ALA A 196 18.84 11.33 -2.35
N LEU A 197 17.78 11.23 -1.53
CA LEU A 197 16.92 10.04 -1.51
C LEU A 197 16.24 9.81 -2.87
N VAL A 198 15.57 10.84 -3.41
CA VAL A 198 14.88 10.74 -4.70
C VAL A 198 15.87 10.41 -5.81
N TYR A 199 17.05 11.04 -5.84
CA TYR A 199 18.10 10.73 -6.82
C TYR A 199 18.59 9.27 -6.71
N TRP A 200 18.81 8.77 -5.50
CA TRP A 200 19.27 7.39 -5.28
C TRP A 200 18.21 6.37 -5.71
N LEU A 201 16.94 6.58 -5.34
CA LEU A 201 15.82 5.73 -5.76
C LEU A 201 15.63 5.76 -7.29
N GLU A 202 15.66 6.93 -7.93
CA GLU A 202 15.57 7.06 -9.39
C GLU A 202 16.73 6.33 -10.11
N LYS A 203 17.94 6.38 -9.54
CA LYS A 203 19.12 5.67 -10.10
C LYS A 203 18.98 4.16 -9.96
N LEU A 204 18.49 3.69 -8.81
CA LEU A 204 18.17 2.28 -8.54
C LEU A 204 17.09 1.77 -9.50
N ALA A 205 15.95 2.46 -9.61
CA ALA A 205 14.85 2.07 -10.49
C ALA A 205 15.26 1.97 -11.96
N ARG A 206 16.12 2.88 -12.46
CA ARG A 206 16.68 2.78 -13.82
C ARG A 206 17.60 1.56 -14.00
N GLY A 207 18.29 1.12 -12.95
CA GLY A 207 19.07 -0.12 -12.93
C GLY A 207 18.15 -1.32 -13.07
N GLU A 208 17.18 -1.43 -12.18
CA GLU A 208 16.25 -2.55 -12.12
C GLU A 208 15.32 -2.61 -13.33
N GLU A 209 14.90 -1.49 -13.91
CA GLU A 209 14.13 -1.47 -15.15
C GLU A 209 14.93 -2.11 -16.30
N ARG A 210 16.23 -1.83 -16.42
CA ARG A 210 17.07 -2.48 -17.43
C ARG A 210 17.18 -3.99 -17.20
N ALA A 211 17.31 -4.43 -15.95
CA ALA A 211 17.35 -5.85 -15.61
C ALA A 211 16.02 -6.55 -15.93
N VAL A 212 14.88 -5.96 -15.52
CA VAL A 212 13.53 -6.45 -15.82
C VAL A 212 13.29 -6.53 -17.34
N ARG A 213 13.68 -5.50 -18.10
CA ARG A 213 13.55 -5.48 -19.56
C ARG A 213 14.44 -6.50 -20.26
N ALA A 214 15.65 -6.75 -19.75
CA ALA A 214 16.55 -7.77 -20.28
C ALA A 214 16.07 -9.21 -20.00
N ALA A 215 15.34 -9.41 -18.89
CA ALA A 215 14.72 -10.68 -18.54
C ALA A 215 13.31 -10.89 -19.14
N MET A 216 12.72 -9.87 -19.77
CA MET A 216 11.37 -9.92 -20.32
C MET A 216 11.29 -10.91 -21.50
N LYS A 217 10.38 -11.88 -21.38
CA LYS A 217 9.97 -12.76 -22.47
C LYS A 217 8.86 -12.09 -23.27
N GLY A 218 8.90 -12.23 -24.60
CA GLY A 218 7.90 -11.65 -25.50
C GLY A 218 7.99 -10.12 -25.67
N ALA A 219 7.05 -9.57 -26.42
CA ALA A 219 6.90 -8.12 -26.60
C ALA A 219 5.86 -7.56 -25.59
N PRO A 220 6.09 -6.36 -25.03
CA PRO A 220 5.13 -5.74 -24.13
C PRO A 220 3.83 -5.36 -24.86
N MET A 221 2.71 -5.27 -24.14
CA MET A 221 1.40 -4.94 -24.72
C MET A 221 1.36 -3.55 -25.36
N GLY A 222 1.98 -2.56 -24.72
CA GLY A 222 2.01 -1.17 -25.17
C GLY A 222 0.81 -0.35 -24.67
N ALA A 223 1.02 0.96 -24.52
CA ALA A 223 0.08 1.90 -23.90
C ALA A 223 -1.28 1.96 -24.61
N GLU A 224 -1.27 1.99 -25.95
CA GLU A 224 -2.48 2.08 -26.78
C GLU A 224 -3.40 0.86 -26.57
N ARG A 225 -2.87 -0.35 -26.77
CA ARG A 225 -3.61 -1.60 -26.56
C ARG A 225 -4.07 -1.76 -25.12
N LEU A 226 -3.28 -1.31 -24.15
CA LEU A 226 -3.64 -1.32 -22.72
C LEU A 226 -4.83 -0.41 -22.39
N MET A 227 -4.90 0.79 -22.99
CA MET A 227 -6.04 1.70 -22.83
C MET A 227 -7.28 1.23 -23.57
N ALA A 228 -7.11 0.50 -24.68
CA ALA A 228 -8.19 -0.09 -25.46
C ALA A 228 -8.83 -1.32 -24.80
N LEU A 229 -8.27 -1.87 -23.71
CA LEU A 229 -8.83 -3.05 -23.04
C LEU A 229 -10.23 -2.78 -22.49
N HIS A 230 -11.12 -3.75 -22.72
CA HIS A 230 -12.47 -3.73 -22.18
C HIS A 230 -12.43 -3.91 -20.64
N PRO A 231 -13.19 -3.15 -19.83
CA PRO A 231 -13.09 -3.24 -18.37
C PRO A 231 -13.49 -4.62 -17.80
N TRP A 232 -14.23 -5.44 -18.56
CA TRP A 232 -14.57 -6.83 -18.19
C TRP A 232 -13.56 -7.89 -18.62
N THR A 233 -12.49 -7.52 -19.32
CA THR A 233 -11.38 -8.43 -19.56
C THR A 233 -10.88 -8.98 -18.22
N GLU A 234 -10.49 -10.25 -18.18
CA GLU A 234 -9.78 -10.86 -17.04
C GLU A 234 -8.63 -11.71 -17.59
N PRO A 235 -7.58 -11.98 -16.78
CA PRO A 235 -6.57 -12.97 -17.16
C PRO A 235 -7.23 -14.34 -17.34
N THR A 236 -6.97 -15.03 -18.46
CA THR A 236 -7.57 -16.33 -18.81
C THR A 236 -7.04 -17.45 -17.93
N ALA A 237 -5.73 -17.46 -17.66
CA ALA A 237 -5.10 -18.44 -16.78
C ALA A 237 -5.77 -18.42 -15.39
N PRO A 238 -6.11 -19.59 -14.82
CA PRO A 238 -6.75 -19.66 -13.51
C PRO A 238 -5.89 -18.99 -12.43
N ARG A 239 -6.50 -18.74 -11.26
CA ARG A 239 -5.73 -18.30 -10.10
C ARG A 239 -4.80 -19.43 -9.69
N LYS A 240 -3.48 -19.17 -9.60
CA LYS A 240 -2.49 -20.21 -9.31
C LYS A 240 -2.83 -20.97 -8.03
N ASP A 241 -2.64 -22.29 -8.05
CA ASP A 241 -2.95 -23.20 -6.95
C ASP A 241 -2.31 -22.77 -5.63
N ARG A 242 -1.07 -22.26 -5.65
CA ARG A 242 -0.38 -21.73 -4.45
C ARG A 242 -1.17 -20.62 -3.73
N GLU A 243 -1.99 -19.84 -4.46
CA GLU A 243 -2.88 -18.81 -3.88
C GLU A 243 -4.25 -19.33 -3.43
N LEU A 244 -4.66 -20.50 -3.91
CA LEU A 244 -5.91 -21.18 -3.55
C LEU A 244 -5.71 -22.15 -2.37
N GLN A 245 -4.54 -22.79 -2.28
CA GLN A 245 -4.14 -23.76 -1.26
C GLN A 245 -3.87 -23.15 0.13
N GLY A 246 -4.18 -21.87 0.35
CA GLY A 246 -4.08 -21.25 1.67
C GLY A 246 -2.67 -21.13 2.26
N ARG A 247 -1.62 -21.12 1.41
CA ARG A 247 -0.25 -20.82 1.85
C ARG A 247 -0.23 -19.49 2.62
N VAL A 248 0.62 -19.41 3.65
CA VAL A 248 0.72 -18.22 4.50
C VAL A 248 1.25 -17.05 3.67
N VAL A 249 0.36 -16.14 3.28
CA VAL A 249 0.76 -14.87 2.65
C VAL A 249 1.62 -14.09 3.66
N PRO A 250 2.85 -13.68 3.31
CA PRO A 250 3.71 -12.90 4.21
C PRO A 250 3.00 -11.64 4.68
N THR A 251 3.04 -11.37 5.99
CA THR A 251 2.47 -10.14 6.58
C THR A 251 3.52 -9.11 6.99
N PHE A 252 4.80 -9.44 6.81
CA PHE A 252 5.94 -8.55 6.96
C PHE A 252 6.99 -8.91 5.90
N LYS A 253 7.98 -8.03 5.70
CA LYS A 253 9.14 -8.25 4.84
C LYS A 253 10.42 -7.74 5.51
N VAL A 254 11.44 -8.57 5.48
CA VAL A 254 12.84 -8.30 5.85
C VAL A 254 13.68 -8.63 4.62
N VAL A 255 14.62 -7.75 4.27
CA VAL A 255 15.53 -7.90 3.11
C VAL A 255 16.93 -8.25 3.62
N GLY A 256 17.63 -9.14 2.93
CA GLY A 256 18.96 -9.64 3.30
C GLY A 256 18.96 -11.14 3.62
N ASP A 257 20.08 -11.78 3.36
CA ASP A 257 20.35 -13.23 3.49
C ASP A 257 21.42 -13.54 4.56
N ASP A 258 21.97 -12.51 5.22
CA ASP A 258 22.91 -12.67 6.32
C ASP A 258 22.26 -13.21 7.61
N GLU A 259 23.10 -13.61 8.58
CA GLU A 259 22.67 -14.20 9.85
C GLU A 259 21.74 -13.28 10.66
N GLU A 260 21.88 -11.95 10.50
CA GLU A 260 21.11 -10.95 11.22
C GLU A 260 19.73 -10.74 10.58
N ALA A 261 19.67 -10.67 9.25
CA ALA A 261 18.42 -10.67 8.50
C ALA A 261 17.60 -11.94 8.74
N GLU A 262 18.24 -13.12 8.79
CA GLU A 262 17.56 -14.37 9.16
C GLU A 262 17.09 -14.38 10.63
N ARG A 263 17.92 -13.91 11.58
CA ARG A 263 17.52 -13.76 13.00
C ARG A 263 16.27 -12.90 13.13
N ILE A 264 16.25 -11.75 12.47
CA ILE A 264 15.14 -10.79 12.53
C ILE A 264 13.91 -11.32 11.81
N ARG A 265 14.08 -11.97 10.64
CA ARG A 265 12.99 -12.64 9.90
C ARG A 265 12.32 -13.74 10.74
N ALA A 266 13.10 -14.57 11.43
CA ALA A 266 12.60 -15.59 12.36
C ALA A 266 11.85 -14.95 13.55
N HIS A 267 12.44 -13.94 14.20
CA HIS A 267 11.80 -13.24 15.32
C HIS A 267 10.45 -12.59 14.91
N CYS A 268 10.40 -11.91 13.77
CA CYS A 268 9.16 -11.35 13.23
C CYS A 268 8.09 -12.42 12.93
N ALA A 269 8.49 -13.63 12.50
CA ALA A 269 7.56 -14.74 12.29
C ALA A 269 6.95 -15.27 13.60
N ASP A 270 7.75 -15.33 14.67
CA ASP A 270 7.31 -15.68 16.02
C ASP A 270 6.38 -14.61 16.61
N GLU A 271 6.69 -13.33 16.44
CA GLU A 271 5.80 -12.22 16.81
C GLU A 271 4.43 -12.31 16.14
N VAL A 272 4.40 -12.55 14.82
CA VAL A 272 3.15 -12.75 14.06
C VAL A 272 2.36 -13.94 14.61
N THR A 273 3.04 -15.03 14.94
CA THR A 273 2.43 -16.26 15.43
C THR A 273 1.85 -16.06 16.84
N ALA A 274 2.61 -15.43 17.73
CA ALA A 274 2.18 -15.04 19.07
C ALA A 274 0.98 -14.08 19.02
N TYR A 275 1.08 -12.99 18.24
CA TYR A 275 -0.01 -12.04 18.02
C TYR A 275 -1.30 -12.74 17.58
N ARG A 276 -1.22 -13.62 16.56
CA ARG A 276 -2.38 -14.36 16.04
C ARG A 276 -2.96 -15.29 17.11
N GLY A 277 -2.13 -15.90 17.93
CA GLY A 277 -2.54 -16.70 19.09
C GLY A 277 -3.30 -15.88 20.12
N ASP A 278 -2.70 -14.78 20.58
CA ASP A 278 -3.22 -13.97 21.68
C ASP A 278 -4.43 -13.12 21.28
N HIS A 279 -4.47 -12.61 20.04
CA HIS A 279 -5.66 -11.98 19.48
C HIS A 279 -6.84 -12.96 19.46
N ARG A 280 -6.65 -14.22 19.03
CA ARG A 280 -7.72 -15.24 19.10
C ARG A 280 -8.16 -15.57 20.52
N LYS A 281 -7.25 -15.55 21.51
CA LYS A 281 -7.61 -15.70 22.94
C LYS A 281 -8.44 -14.51 23.43
N ALA A 282 -8.07 -13.29 23.05
CA ALA A 282 -8.79 -12.07 23.41
C ALA A 282 -10.19 -12.01 22.77
N GLU A 283 -10.31 -12.32 21.47
CA GLU A 283 -11.60 -12.43 20.77
C GLU A 283 -12.54 -13.45 21.44
N LYS A 284 -12.03 -14.64 21.80
CA LYS A 284 -12.81 -15.66 22.54
C LYS A 284 -13.31 -15.13 23.89
N LYS A 285 -12.46 -14.43 24.65
CA LYS A 285 -12.86 -13.82 25.94
C LYS A 285 -13.88 -12.69 25.75
N TRP A 286 -13.74 -11.88 24.70
CA TRP A 286 -14.63 -10.76 24.40
C TRP A 286 -16.03 -11.20 23.91
N ALA A 287 -16.09 -12.37 23.26
CA ALA A 287 -17.33 -13.00 22.83
C ALA A 287 -18.07 -13.76 23.95
N ASP A 288 -17.38 -14.17 25.02
CA ASP A 288 -18.00 -14.89 26.15
C ASP A 288 -18.92 -13.95 26.97
N PRO A 289 -20.23 -14.21 27.07
CA PRO A 289 -21.16 -13.37 27.83
C PRO A 289 -20.91 -13.39 29.35
N LYS A 290 -20.08 -14.31 29.87
CA LYS A 290 -19.70 -14.38 31.28
C LYS A 290 -18.51 -13.47 31.63
N VAL A 291 -17.83 -12.90 30.64
CA VAL A 291 -16.66 -12.03 30.82
C VAL A 291 -17.09 -10.57 30.64
N ASP A 292 -16.76 -9.71 31.60
CA ASP A 292 -16.89 -8.27 31.38
C ASP A 292 -15.91 -7.84 30.27
N ARG A 293 -16.46 -7.41 29.13
CA ARG A 293 -15.70 -6.96 27.96
C ARG A 293 -14.69 -5.85 28.28
N LYS A 294 -14.93 -5.01 29.29
CA LYS A 294 -13.98 -3.96 29.73
C LYS A 294 -12.71 -4.55 30.33
N THR A 295 -12.78 -5.77 30.87
CA THR A 295 -11.61 -6.46 31.45
C THR A 295 -10.70 -7.07 30.39
N VAL A 296 -11.20 -7.33 29.17
CA VAL A 296 -10.42 -7.98 28.11
C VAL A 296 -9.31 -7.04 27.62
N VAL A 297 -8.09 -7.58 27.57
CA VAL A 297 -6.92 -6.93 27.01
C VAL A 297 -6.53 -7.66 25.72
N TYR A 298 -6.39 -6.92 24.63
CA TYR A 298 -5.88 -7.40 23.35
C TYR A 298 -4.35 -7.22 23.29
N PRO A 299 -3.60 -8.04 22.54
CA PRO A 299 -2.18 -7.82 22.33
C PRO A 299 -1.93 -6.53 21.53
N PHE A 300 -0.73 -5.97 21.63
CA PHE A 300 -0.31 -4.83 20.80
C PHE A 300 -0.56 -5.10 19.31
N GLY A 301 -0.84 -4.04 18.53
CA GLY A 301 -1.24 -4.19 17.13
C GLY A 301 -2.76 -4.33 16.89
N ASN A 302 -3.60 -3.99 17.89
CA ASN A 302 -5.07 -3.98 17.84
C ASN A 302 -5.67 -2.56 17.99
N HIS A 303 -5.01 -1.52 17.47
CA HIS A 303 -5.40 -0.13 17.75
C HIS A 303 -6.78 0.25 17.16
N LEU A 304 -7.22 -0.35 16.07
CA LEU A 304 -8.58 -0.22 15.54
C LEU A 304 -9.65 -0.74 16.53
N ARG A 305 -9.38 -1.85 17.24
CA ARG A 305 -10.26 -2.33 18.32
C ARG A 305 -10.27 -1.33 19.49
N ARG A 306 -9.12 -0.75 19.85
CA ARG A 306 -8.99 0.31 20.87
C ARG A 306 -9.83 1.55 20.53
N LEU A 307 -9.76 2.02 19.28
CA LEU A 307 -10.51 3.20 18.82
C LEU A 307 -12.01 2.93 18.74
N ARG A 308 -12.43 1.82 18.11
CA ARG A 308 -13.84 1.54 17.80
C ARG A 308 -14.63 0.93 18.97
N ASP A 309 -14.02 0.02 19.71
CA ASP A 309 -14.69 -0.79 20.74
C ASP A 309 -14.23 -0.44 22.16
N HIS A 310 -13.35 0.56 22.30
CA HIS A 310 -12.79 1.06 23.57
C HIS A 310 -12.16 -0.04 24.46
N VAL A 311 -11.62 -1.11 23.84
CA VAL A 311 -10.93 -2.19 24.56
C VAL A 311 -9.50 -1.78 24.94
N ARG A 312 -8.98 -2.41 25.99
CA ARG A 312 -7.59 -2.24 26.40
C ARG A 312 -6.65 -2.99 25.45
N VAL A 313 -5.52 -2.38 25.13
CA VAL A 313 -4.44 -2.97 24.33
C VAL A 313 -3.20 -3.01 25.22
N ALA A 314 -2.53 -4.16 25.29
CA ALA A 314 -1.27 -4.33 26.01
C ALA A 314 -0.15 -3.53 25.31
N PRO A 315 0.90 -3.10 26.03
CA PRO A 315 2.13 -2.58 25.41
C PRO A 315 2.75 -3.63 24.46
N PRO A 316 3.65 -3.21 23.55
CA PRO A 316 4.52 -4.16 22.86
C PRO A 316 5.36 -4.95 23.88
N LYS A 317 5.90 -6.09 23.48
CA LYS A 317 6.89 -6.79 24.31
C LYS A 317 8.23 -6.05 24.23
N ASP A 318 9.06 -6.21 25.26
CA ASP A 318 10.39 -5.58 25.32
C ASP A 318 11.33 -6.05 24.20
N ASP A 319 11.17 -7.30 23.74
CA ASP A 319 11.93 -7.91 22.65
C ASP A 319 11.37 -7.63 21.25
N ALA A 320 10.14 -7.10 21.13
CA ALA A 320 9.44 -6.97 19.87
C ALA A 320 10.22 -6.12 18.86
N ILE A 321 10.31 -6.58 17.61
CA ILE A 321 10.89 -5.84 16.48
C ILE A 321 9.76 -5.36 15.56
N LEU A 322 8.92 -6.28 15.08
CA LEU A 322 7.82 -6.01 14.16
C LEU A 322 6.68 -5.25 14.83
N LEU A 323 6.33 -5.62 16.06
CA LEU A 323 5.29 -4.97 16.85
C LEU A 323 5.81 -3.77 17.64
N ARG A 324 7.08 -3.37 17.47
CA ARG A 324 7.62 -2.14 18.06
C ARG A 324 6.94 -0.94 17.36
N PRO A 325 6.27 -0.01 18.08
CA PRO A 325 5.79 1.21 17.47
C PRO A 325 6.97 2.02 16.97
N ALA A 326 6.80 2.68 15.82
CA ALA A 326 7.62 3.85 15.51
C ALA A 326 7.20 4.98 16.49
N VAL A 327 8.14 5.80 16.99
CA VAL A 327 7.96 6.75 18.12
C VAL A 327 8.40 8.21 17.75
N ALA A 328 7.71 9.28 18.16
CA ALA A 328 7.71 10.54 17.38
C ALA A 328 8.90 11.56 17.54
N PRO A 329 9.59 11.99 16.43
CA PRO A 329 10.54 13.08 16.38
C PRO A 329 9.80 14.41 16.42
N PRO A 330 10.52 15.52 16.69
CA PRO A 330 9.94 16.85 16.65
C PRO A 330 9.17 17.12 15.37
N GLU A 331 8.03 17.81 15.52
CA GLU A 331 7.34 18.44 14.42
C GLU A 331 8.28 19.45 13.75
N SER A 332 8.78 19.12 12.56
CA SER A 332 9.15 20.15 11.61
C SER A 332 7.83 20.77 11.14
N ASP A 333 7.50 21.93 11.70
CA ASP A 333 6.32 22.72 11.34
C ASP A 333 6.22 22.81 9.80
N PRO A 334 5.14 22.30 9.18
CA PRO A 334 4.98 22.37 7.73
C PRO A 334 4.67 23.82 7.35
N GLY A 335 5.73 24.61 7.18
CA GLY A 335 5.70 26.06 6.99
C GLY A 335 4.52 26.51 6.13
N GLY A 336 3.52 27.08 6.81
CA GLY A 336 2.36 27.67 6.15
C GLY A 336 2.81 28.86 5.29
N PRO A 337 2.23 29.05 4.09
CA PRO A 337 2.55 30.21 3.28
C PRO A 337 1.97 31.48 3.92
N ASP A 338 2.85 32.40 4.30
CA ASP A 338 2.62 33.83 4.55
C ASP A 338 1.31 34.23 5.26
N GLU A 339 1.34 34.29 6.60
CA GLU A 339 0.67 35.40 7.30
C GLU A 339 1.68 36.55 7.49
N PRO A 340 1.28 37.81 7.29
CA PRO A 340 2.20 38.95 7.36
C PRO A 340 2.67 39.16 8.81
N ALA A 341 3.96 39.44 8.97
CA ALA A 341 4.60 39.62 10.26
C ALA A 341 3.82 40.62 11.15
N PRO A 342 3.51 40.28 12.41
CA PRO A 342 2.88 41.23 13.32
C PRO A 342 3.84 42.38 13.60
N ALA A 343 3.39 43.60 13.36
CA ALA A 343 4.17 44.81 13.57
C ALA A 343 4.66 44.92 15.03
N GLU A 344 5.80 45.60 15.19
CA GLU A 344 6.51 45.80 16.44
C GLU A 344 5.57 46.04 17.64
N ARG A 345 5.66 45.16 18.65
CA ARG A 345 5.21 45.48 20.00
C ARG A 345 6.42 45.58 20.91
N SER A 346 6.58 46.78 21.44
CA SER A 346 7.58 47.20 22.43
C SER A 346 7.74 46.16 23.55
N GLY A 347 8.99 45.87 23.90
CA GLY A 347 9.30 44.98 25.00
C GLY A 347 8.95 45.58 26.35
N GLU A 348 7.94 45.03 27.01
CA GLU A 348 7.83 44.95 28.46
C GLU A 348 6.78 43.91 28.85
N GLN A 349 7.25 42.74 29.33
CA GLN A 349 6.60 41.73 30.19
C GLN A 349 7.21 40.32 30.00
N VAL A 350 8.54 40.22 30.04
CA VAL A 350 9.25 38.96 30.29
C VAL A 350 9.57 38.86 31.78
N ALA A 351 8.56 38.55 32.61
CA ALA A 351 8.71 38.07 33.99
C ALA A 351 7.34 37.81 34.66
N ALA A 352 6.77 36.60 34.49
CA ALA A 352 5.91 35.88 35.46
C ALA A 352 5.05 34.76 34.81
N ALA A 353 5.67 33.65 34.40
CA ALA A 353 4.95 32.38 34.14
C ALA A 353 5.87 31.13 34.16
N SER A 354 7.01 31.20 34.87
CA SER A 354 7.97 30.09 34.96
C SER A 354 7.76 29.24 36.22
N ALA A 355 6.61 28.56 36.32
CA ALA A 355 6.35 27.56 37.35
C ALA A 355 5.22 26.59 36.94
N GLY A 356 5.57 25.34 36.63
CA GLY A 356 4.64 24.21 36.66
C GLY A 356 4.04 23.75 35.33
N SER A 357 4.77 22.90 34.59
CA SER A 357 4.21 21.66 34.01
C SER A 357 5.35 20.67 33.71
N SER A 358 5.04 19.38 33.76
CA SER A 358 6.01 18.29 33.74
C SER A 358 6.64 18.01 32.38
N SER A 359 7.90 17.56 32.43
CA SER A 359 8.66 16.90 31.36
C SER A 359 7.82 16.07 30.36
N GLY A 360 7.63 16.61 29.15
CA GLY A 360 7.32 15.81 27.97
C GLY A 360 8.63 15.41 27.29
N GLY A 361 9.00 14.13 27.36
CA GLY A 361 10.18 13.64 26.65
C GLY A 361 9.93 13.68 25.15
N HIS A 362 10.81 14.34 24.40
CA HIS A 362 10.89 14.19 22.94
C HIS A 362 11.47 12.81 22.59
N VAL A 363 11.05 12.23 21.46
CA VAL A 363 11.28 10.81 21.13
C VAL A 363 11.70 10.64 19.66
N ASP A 364 11.98 9.42 19.19
CA ASP A 364 12.73 9.15 17.93
C ASP A 364 12.13 7.98 17.08
N PHE A 365 11.97 8.12 15.74
CA PHE A 365 11.05 7.31 14.89
C PHE A 365 11.63 6.01 14.29
N LEU A 366 12.87 5.63 14.60
CA LEU A 366 13.61 4.60 13.86
C LEU A 366 13.25 3.14 14.19
N ALA A 367 12.32 2.89 15.11
CA ALA A 367 12.23 1.64 15.86
C ALA A 367 12.03 0.32 15.05
N LEU A 368 11.34 0.35 13.90
CA LEU A 368 11.01 -0.85 13.12
C LEU A 368 12.14 -1.17 12.12
N GLY A 369 12.99 -2.14 12.45
CA GLY A 369 14.14 -2.49 11.62
C GLY A 369 15.39 -1.64 11.87
N ALA A 370 15.39 -0.77 12.90
CA ALA A 370 16.60 -0.07 13.37
C ALA A 370 17.83 -0.99 13.54
N GLU A 371 17.62 -2.25 13.96
CA GLU A 371 18.68 -3.25 14.11
C GLU A 371 19.31 -3.64 12.75
N LEU A 372 18.50 -3.78 11.68
CA LEU A 372 19.00 -3.99 10.31
C LEU A 372 19.69 -2.73 9.76
N ASP A 373 19.05 -1.57 9.97
CA ASP A 373 19.54 -0.30 9.44
C ASP A 373 20.84 0.15 10.15
N ALA A 374 21.07 -0.28 11.40
CA ALA A 374 22.31 -0.09 12.15
C ALA A 374 23.43 -1.09 11.77
N ALA A 375 23.12 -2.19 11.07
CA ALA A 375 24.12 -3.09 10.49
C ALA A 375 24.73 -2.52 9.19
N LEU A 376 24.13 -1.47 8.61
CA LEU A 376 24.70 -0.76 7.46
C LEU A 376 25.96 0.04 7.88
N PRO A 377 26.97 0.17 6.99
CA PRO A 377 28.17 0.96 7.27
C PRO A 377 27.86 2.40 7.70
N ASP A 378 28.61 2.96 8.64
CA ASP A 378 28.44 4.37 9.07
C ASP A 378 28.70 5.37 7.93
N ASP A 379 29.71 5.11 7.10
CA ASP A 379 30.09 5.98 5.97
C ASP A 379 28.89 6.16 5.00
N PRO A 380 28.47 7.41 4.70
CA PRO A 380 27.28 7.64 3.86
C PRO A 380 27.36 7.10 2.44
N VAL A 381 28.54 6.87 1.87
CA VAL A 381 28.72 6.33 0.51
C VAL A 381 28.61 4.82 0.53
N GLU A 382 29.33 4.15 1.43
CA GLU A 382 29.26 2.70 1.61
C GLU A 382 27.89 2.27 2.15
N LYS A 383 27.23 3.05 3.01
CA LYS A 383 25.81 2.88 3.42
C LYS A 383 24.86 2.78 2.23
N LYS A 384 24.91 3.77 1.34
CA LYS A 384 24.06 3.87 0.14
C LYS A 384 24.37 2.78 -0.91
N LYS A 385 25.58 2.20 -0.86
CA LYS A 385 26.04 1.10 -1.70
C LYS A 385 25.61 -0.26 -1.14
N ALA A 386 25.73 -0.49 0.16
CA ALA A 386 25.23 -1.67 0.86
C ALA A 386 23.70 -1.78 0.75
N LEU A 387 22.98 -0.71 1.07
CA LEU A 387 21.52 -0.63 0.89
C LEU A 387 21.10 -0.93 -0.55
N ARG A 388 21.87 -0.45 -1.54
CA ARG A 388 21.60 -0.73 -2.95
C ARG A 388 21.83 -2.20 -3.29
N ALA A 389 22.95 -2.80 -2.85
CA ALA A 389 23.24 -4.22 -3.08
C ALA A 389 22.14 -5.13 -2.50
N LEU A 390 21.66 -4.85 -1.28
CA LEU A 390 20.54 -5.56 -0.66
C LEU A 390 19.26 -5.52 -1.51
N VAL A 391 18.92 -4.35 -2.06
CA VAL A 391 17.72 -4.20 -2.91
C VAL A 391 17.91 -4.85 -4.29
N GLU A 392 19.10 -4.75 -4.89
CA GLU A 392 19.41 -5.38 -6.18
C GLU A 392 19.44 -6.92 -6.06
N HIS A 393 19.90 -7.47 -4.93
CA HIS A 393 19.83 -8.90 -4.60
C HIS A 393 18.38 -9.39 -4.49
N GLU A 394 17.59 -8.77 -3.62
CA GLU A 394 16.17 -9.10 -3.42
C GLU A 394 15.35 -8.97 -4.72
N ALA A 395 15.67 -8.00 -5.59
CA ALA A 395 15.05 -7.88 -6.90
C ALA A 395 15.51 -8.97 -7.89
N ALA A 396 16.73 -9.49 -7.76
CA ALA A 396 17.22 -10.63 -8.52
C ALA A 396 16.56 -11.94 -8.08
N GLU A 397 16.49 -12.22 -6.77
CA GLU A 397 15.78 -13.38 -6.21
C GLU A 397 14.31 -13.40 -6.63
N GLN A 398 13.63 -12.24 -6.59
CA GLN A 398 12.26 -12.13 -7.09
C GLN A 398 12.15 -12.45 -8.59
N ARG A 399 13.10 -11.99 -9.42
CA ARG A 399 13.11 -12.32 -10.85
C ARG A 399 13.37 -13.81 -11.10
N GLU A 400 14.26 -14.42 -10.33
CA GLU A 400 14.58 -15.84 -10.42
C GLU A 400 13.39 -16.70 -9.99
N ALA A 401 12.79 -16.42 -8.83
CA ALA A 401 11.58 -17.10 -8.35
C ALA A 401 10.36 -16.90 -9.28
N LEU A 402 10.31 -15.80 -10.05
CA LEU A 402 9.33 -15.60 -11.11
C LEU A 402 9.71 -16.37 -12.39
N ALA A 403 10.98 -16.55 -12.71
CA ALA A 403 11.45 -17.29 -13.89
C ALA A 403 11.40 -18.82 -13.73
N GLU A 404 11.58 -19.33 -12.51
CA GLU A 404 11.42 -20.74 -12.11
C GLU A 404 9.96 -21.19 -11.97
N ASP A 405 9.02 -20.24 -11.90
CA ASP A 405 7.59 -20.55 -11.84
C ASP A 405 7.12 -20.92 -13.26
N ASP A 406 7.00 -22.22 -13.55
CA ASP A 406 6.58 -22.76 -14.86
C ASP A 406 5.28 -22.13 -15.41
N ASP A 407 4.40 -21.64 -14.53
CA ASP A 407 3.15 -20.93 -14.87
C ASP A 407 3.36 -19.39 -15.03
N HIS A 408 4.60 -18.90 -15.15
CA HIS A 408 4.92 -17.46 -15.26
C HIS A 408 4.72 -16.92 -16.67
N GLU A 409 3.44 -16.76 -17.00
CA GLU A 409 2.98 -15.85 -18.03
C GLU A 409 2.86 -14.42 -17.48
N THR A 410 3.26 -13.45 -18.29
CA THR A 410 3.00 -12.01 -18.08
C THR A 410 1.51 -11.69 -18.18
N LEU A 411 1.09 -10.47 -17.78
CA LEU A 411 -0.31 -10.08 -17.88
C LEU A 411 -0.81 -10.00 -19.35
N PRO A 412 -0.02 -9.53 -20.35
CA PRO A 412 -0.36 -9.64 -21.77
C PRO A 412 -0.57 -11.06 -22.27
N GLU A 413 0.31 -12.00 -21.91
CA GLU A 413 0.19 -13.41 -22.34
C GLU A 413 -1.10 -14.04 -21.80
N ARG A 414 -1.46 -13.72 -20.55
CA ARG A 414 -2.73 -14.12 -19.93
C ARG A 414 -3.96 -13.39 -20.47
N ILE A 415 -3.83 -12.35 -21.27
CA ILE A 415 -4.96 -11.65 -21.89
C ILE A 415 -5.03 -12.11 -23.35
N GLN A 416 -5.74 -13.21 -23.59
CA GLN A 416 -6.19 -13.50 -24.94
C GLN A 416 -7.05 -12.34 -25.43
N ALA A 417 -6.68 -11.79 -26.57
CA ALA A 417 -7.46 -10.77 -27.27
C ALA A 417 -8.72 -11.41 -27.85
N THR A 418 -9.77 -11.56 -27.03
CA THR A 418 -11.13 -11.68 -27.56
C THR A 418 -11.56 -10.29 -28.01
N ASP A 419 -11.13 -9.92 -29.21
CA ASP A 419 -11.49 -8.67 -29.89
C ASP A 419 -12.97 -8.65 -30.34
N ASP A 420 -13.73 -9.72 -30.05
CA ASP A 420 -15.17 -9.82 -30.28
C ASP A 420 -15.99 -9.45 -29.01
N PRO A 421 -16.73 -8.33 -29.02
CA PRO A 421 -17.65 -7.95 -27.94
C PRO A 421 -18.77 -8.96 -27.67
N ALA A 422 -19.12 -9.80 -28.65
CA ALA A 422 -20.13 -10.85 -28.47
C ALA A 422 -19.61 -11.99 -27.59
N ASP A 423 -18.33 -12.36 -27.69
CA ASP A 423 -17.75 -13.44 -26.90
C ASP A 423 -17.52 -12.99 -25.43
N LEU A 424 -17.20 -11.70 -25.21
CA LEU A 424 -17.19 -11.11 -23.87
C LEU A 424 -18.57 -11.15 -23.19
N ARG A 425 -19.67 -10.95 -23.94
CA ARG A 425 -21.05 -11.15 -23.43
C ARG A 425 -21.39 -12.63 -23.18
N ALA A 426 -20.81 -13.55 -23.93
CA ALA A 426 -20.98 -14.99 -23.70
C ALA A 426 -20.21 -15.47 -22.45
N GLN A 427 -19.06 -14.85 -22.13
CA GLN A 427 -18.29 -15.16 -20.93
C GLN A 427 -19.01 -14.71 -19.64
N THR A 428 -19.77 -13.62 -19.65
CA THR A 428 -20.58 -13.21 -18.49
C THR A 428 -21.77 -14.14 -18.23
N THR A 429 -22.41 -14.69 -19.27
CA THR A 429 -23.59 -15.57 -19.11
C THR A 429 -23.25 -17.03 -18.80
N ARG A 430 -22.19 -17.61 -19.41
CA ARG A 430 -21.82 -19.02 -19.17
C ARG A 430 -21.38 -19.34 -17.73
N ARG A 431 -21.03 -18.32 -16.93
CA ARG A 431 -20.58 -18.53 -15.53
C ARG A 431 -21.71 -18.43 -14.51
N THR A 432 -22.82 -17.76 -14.82
CA THR A 432 -24.05 -17.80 -14.01
C THR A 432 -24.77 -19.15 -14.08
N GLU A 433 -24.64 -19.88 -15.19
CA GLU A 433 -25.24 -21.21 -15.37
C GLU A 433 -24.49 -22.32 -14.61
N ARG A 434 -23.23 -22.11 -14.22
CA ARG A 434 -22.44 -23.07 -13.42
C ARG A 434 -22.69 -22.99 -11.90
N VAL A 435 -23.71 -22.25 -11.46
CA VAL A 435 -24.17 -22.19 -10.07
C VAL A 435 -25.63 -22.66 -9.99
N THR A 436 -25.94 -23.81 -10.60
CA THR A 436 -27.10 -24.62 -10.23
C THR A 436 -26.68 -25.64 -9.15
N PRO A 437 -27.37 -25.72 -8.00
CA PRO A 437 -27.03 -26.65 -6.93
C PRO A 437 -27.65 -28.03 -7.18
N ASP A 438 -27.27 -28.68 -8.28
CA ASP A 438 -27.68 -30.07 -8.58
C ASP A 438 -26.62 -31.08 -8.11
N GLU A 439 -26.54 -31.26 -6.79
CA GLU A 439 -26.19 -32.56 -6.21
C GLU A 439 -26.88 -32.72 -4.84
N PRO A 440 -27.81 -33.68 -4.68
CA PRO A 440 -28.47 -33.91 -3.40
C PRO A 440 -27.48 -34.49 -2.40
N ALA A 441 -27.40 -33.89 -1.20
CA ALA A 441 -26.49 -34.33 -0.15
C ALA A 441 -26.58 -35.85 0.12
N PRO A 442 -25.45 -36.56 0.25
CA PRO A 442 -25.45 -38.00 0.51
C PRO A 442 -26.16 -38.29 1.83
N LYS A 443 -27.09 -39.25 1.81
CA LYS A 443 -27.92 -39.58 2.97
C LYS A 443 -27.19 -40.49 3.96
N LYS A 444 -27.17 -40.00 5.22
CA LYS A 444 -26.73 -40.63 6.48
C LYS A 444 -25.22 -40.62 6.73
#